data_AF-A0A3D2UCE4-F1
#
_entry.id   AF-A0A3D2UCE4-F1
#
_cell.length_a   1.000
_cell.length_b   1.000
_cell.length_c   1.000
_cell.angle_alpha   90.00
_cell.angle_beta   90.00
_cell.angle_gamma   90.00
#
_symmetry.space_group_name_H-M   'P 1'
#
loop_
_entity.id
_entity.type
_entity.pdbx_description
1 polymer ?
#
loop_
_entity_poly.entity_id
_entity_poly.type
_entity_poly.pdbx_seq_one_letter_code
_entity_poly.pdbx_strand_id
1 'polypeptide(L)'
;MDLVPLIVQTDSSRVVSVMIQDHFVVPQIEGVTGNANAHHARNRPIFLAGGGFKHGRYIAREKKKNTPLCDLFVTMLNNAGLETESFGQSRGSLTW
;
A
#
# COMPACT_ATOMS: atom_id res chain seq x y z
N MET A 1 -8.19 -19.52 15.12
CA MET A 1 -7.51 -18.20 15.16
C MET A 1 -8.42 -17.23 14.46
N ASP A 2 -9.21 -16.50 15.24
CA ASP A 2 -10.28 -15.65 14.75
C ASP A 2 -9.73 -14.35 14.21
N LEU A 3 -9.71 -14.21 12.88
CA LEU A 3 -9.42 -12.96 12.22
C LEU A 3 -10.66 -12.07 12.33
N VAL A 4 -10.55 -11.00 13.12
CA VAL A 4 -11.57 -9.95 13.25
C VAL A 4 -11.91 -9.42 11.86
N PRO A 5 -13.18 -9.46 11.42
CA PRO A 5 -13.57 -8.89 10.14
C PRO A 5 -13.66 -7.36 10.29
N LEU A 6 -12.58 -6.65 9.93
CA LEU A 6 -12.64 -5.20 9.73
C LEU A 6 -13.36 -4.93 8.40
N ILE A 7 -14.69 -4.98 8.43
CA ILE A 7 -15.53 -4.54 7.31
C ILE A 7 -15.52 -3.01 7.32
N VAL A 8 -14.69 -2.42 6.46
CA VAL A 8 -14.83 -1.01 6.09
C VAL A 8 -15.81 -0.95 4.93
N GLN A 9 -17.10 -0.96 5.24
CA GLN A 9 -18.13 -0.56 4.28
C GLN A 9 -18.12 0.97 4.23
N THR A 10 -17.73 1.52 3.10
CA THR A 10 -17.79 2.97 2.84
C THR A 10 -18.65 3.17 1.61
N ASP A 11 -19.79 3.81 1.82
CA ASP A 11 -20.67 4.42 0.83
C ASP A 11 -20.16 5.82 0.42
N SER A 12 -18.91 6.14 0.74
CA SER A 12 -18.37 7.49 0.67
C SER A 12 -17.46 7.69 -0.54
N SER A 13 -17.47 8.92 -1.07
CA SER A 13 -16.50 9.41 -2.07
C SER A 13 -15.06 9.48 -1.52
N ARG A 14 -14.87 9.25 -0.22
CA ARG A 14 -13.59 9.35 0.49
C ARG A 14 -12.76 8.09 0.25
N VAL A 15 -11.52 8.26 -0.20
CA VAL A 15 -10.54 7.17 -0.28
C VAL A 15 -9.85 7.00 1.06
N VAL A 16 -9.88 5.78 1.60
CA VAL A 16 -9.11 5.41 2.79
C VAL A 16 -8.02 4.42 2.37
N SER A 17 -6.76 4.83 2.53
CA SER A 17 -5.58 3.96 2.36
C SER A 17 -4.99 3.65 3.72
N VAL A 18 -5.07 2.39 4.15
CA VAL A 18 -4.45 1.92 5.40
C VAL A 18 -3.15 1.21 5.07
N MET A 19 -2.03 1.81 5.49
CA MET A 19 -0.71 1.18 5.46
C MET A 19 -0.32 0.81 6.88
N ILE A 20 -0.06 -0.48 7.12
CA ILE A 20 0.52 -0.95 8.38
C ILE A 20 2.04 -0.88 8.26
N GLN A 21 2.67 -0.09 9.12
CA GLN A 21 4.12 0.03 9.22
C GLN A 21 4.56 -0.26 10.66
N ASP A 22 5.47 -1.22 10.79
CA ASP A 22 6.19 -1.52 12.02
C ASP A 22 7.20 -0.40 12.35
N HIS A 23 7.35 -0.07 13.65
CA HIS A 23 8.18 1.03 14.17
C HIS A 23 9.58 0.54 14.61
N PHE A 24 10.53 1.45 14.47
CA PHE A 24 11.98 1.27 14.49
C PHE A 24 12.55 1.17 15.92
N VAL A 25 12.77 -0.03 16.44
CA VAL A 25 13.71 -0.21 17.56
C VAL A 25 14.68 -1.33 17.19
N VAL A 26 15.96 -0.98 17.08
CA VAL A 26 17.06 -1.95 17.04
C VAL A 26 17.70 -1.97 18.42
N PRO A 27 17.40 -2.98 19.27
CA PRO A 27 18.09 -3.16 20.54
C PRO A 27 19.58 -3.39 20.27
N GLN A 28 20.44 -2.62 20.93
CA GLN A 28 21.89 -2.88 20.88
C GLN A 28 22.18 -4.09 21.76
N ILE A 29 22.69 -5.18 21.17
CA ILE A 29 23.10 -6.40 21.89
C ILE A 29 24.59 -6.59 21.67
N GLU A 30 25.33 -6.77 22.77
CA GLU A 30 26.78 -7.02 22.74
C GLU A 30 27.08 -8.28 21.90
N GLY A 31 27.99 -8.15 20.93
CA GLY A 31 28.39 -9.24 20.04
C GLY A 31 27.65 -9.34 18.70
N VAL A 32 26.65 -8.49 18.42
CA VAL A 32 25.95 -8.47 17.11
C VAL A 32 26.51 -7.36 16.21
N THR A 33 27.15 -7.73 15.09
CA THR A 33 27.79 -6.79 14.13
C THR A 33 27.04 -6.62 12.80
N GLY A 34 25.79 -7.10 12.71
CA GLY A 34 24.97 -7.01 11.50
C GLY A 34 24.21 -5.68 11.35
N ASN A 35 23.89 -5.29 10.12
CA ASN A 35 23.04 -4.13 9.85
C ASN A 35 21.56 -4.44 10.14
N ALA A 36 21.12 -4.16 11.37
CA ALA A 36 19.74 -4.33 11.80
C ALA A 36 18.80 -3.17 11.36
N ASN A 37 19.29 -2.19 10.61
CA ASN A 37 18.50 -1.07 10.06
C ASN A 37 17.99 -1.33 8.62
N ALA A 38 18.03 -2.59 8.14
CA ALA A 38 17.60 -2.91 6.78
C ALA A 38 16.06 -2.97 6.67
N HIS A 39 15.45 -1.94 6.08
CA HIS A 39 14.01 -1.94 5.82
C HIS A 39 13.67 -2.61 4.50
N HIS A 40 12.80 -3.63 4.56
CA HIS A 40 12.26 -4.31 3.38
C HIS A 40 10.79 -3.93 3.16
N ALA A 41 10.55 -2.79 2.51
CA ALA A 41 9.20 -2.33 2.15
C ALA A 41 8.69 -2.94 0.82
N ARG A 42 8.91 -4.24 0.58
CA ARG A 42 8.52 -4.92 -0.67
C ARG A 42 7.23 -5.71 -0.50
N ASN A 43 6.31 -5.60 -1.47
CA ASN A 43 5.07 -6.37 -1.56
C ASN A 43 4.27 -6.45 -0.24
N ARG A 44 4.05 -5.28 0.38
CA ARG A 44 3.24 -5.16 1.60
C ARG A 44 1.74 -5.24 1.25
N PRO A 45 0.92 -5.85 2.11
CA PRO A 45 -0.53 -5.81 1.94
C PRO A 45 -1.02 -4.36 2.01
N ILE A 46 -1.92 -4.01 1.09
CA ILE A 46 -2.56 -2.70 1.02
C ILE A 46 -4.07 -2.94 0.97
N PHE A 47 -4.80 -2.22 1.81
CA PHE A 47 -6.25 -2.18 1.78
C PHE A 47 -6.70 -0.84 1.21
N LEU A 48 -7.53 -0.90 0.16
CA LEU A 48 -8.15 0.26 -0.46
C LEU A 48 -9.67 0.15 -0.34
N ALA A 49 -10.29 1.13 0.29
CA ALA A 49 -11.74 1.25 0.44
C ALA A 49 -12.22 2.66 0.10
N GLY A 50 -13.44 2.76 -0.41
CA GLY A 50 -14.09 4.02 -0.81
C GLY A 50 -13.61 4.54 -2.16
N GLY A 51 -14.04 5.76 -2.51
CA GLY A 51 -13.63 6.42 -3.76
C GLY A 51 -14.15 5.75 -5.03
N GLY A 52 -15.26 5.01 -4.98
CA GLY A 52 -15.89 4.45 -6.18
C GLY A 52 -15.12 3.31 -6.87
N PHE A 53 -14.11 2.74 -6.22
CA PHE A 53 -13.42 1.57 -6.75
C PHE A 53 -14.26 0.29 -6.58
N LYS A 54 -14.02 -0.71 -7.45
CA LYS A 54 -14.61 -2.05 -7.28
C LYS A 54 -13.90 -2.80 -6.14
N HIS A 55 -14.50 -2.74 -4.94
CA HIS A 55 -14.00 -3.39 -3.72
C HIS A 55 -14.40 -4.87 -3.63
N GLY A 56 -14.04 -5.53 -2.51
CA GLY A 56 -14.43 -6.91 -2.22
C GLY A 56 -13.60 -7.97 -2.95
N ARG A 57 -12.41 -7.61 -3.45
CA ARG A 57 -11.52 -8.51 -4.19
C ARG A 57 -10.09 -8.47 -3.68
N TYR A 58 -9.41 -9.60 -3.80
CA TYR A 58 -7.97 -9.71 -3.57
C TYR A 58 -7.24 -9.62 -4.91
N ILE A 59 -6.24 -8.74 -5.00
CA ILE A 59 -5.41 -8.56 -6.19
C ILE A 59 -3.97 -8.89 -5.79
N ALA A 60 -3.49 -10.07 -6.21
CA ALA A 60 -2.11 -10.45 -6.02
C ALA A 60 -1.24 -9.78 -7.09
N ARG A 61 -0.16 -9.12 -6.68
CA ARG A 61 0.89 -8.63 -7.59
C ARG A 61 2.06 -9.62 -7.63
N GLU A 62 2.75 -9.68 -8.75
CA GLU A 62 3.94 -10.50 -8.89
C GLU A 62 5.05 -10.02 -7.95
N LYS A 63 5.55 -10.91 -7.09
CA LYS A 63 6.61 -10.61 -6.11
C LYS A 63 7.93 -10.17 -6.75
N LYS A 64 8.22 -10.65 -7.96
CA LYS A 64 9.46 -10.37 -8.70
C LYS A 64 9.34 -9.12 -9.58
N LYS A 65 8.16 -8.87 -10.15
CA LYS A 65 7.85 -7.68 -10.96
C LYS A 65 7.02 -6.69 -10.14
N ASN A 66 7.63 -6.14 -9.09
CA ASN A 66 6.96 -5.19 -8.21
C ASN A 66 6.52 -3.95 -8.97
N THR A 67 5.23 -3.63 -8.86
CA THR A 67 4.68 -2.34 -9.29
C THR A 67 4.96 -1.31 -8.21
N PRO A 68 5.45 -0.11 -8.56
CA PRO A 68 5.59 0.97 -7.60
C PRO A 68 4.24 1.27 -6.91
N LEU A 69 4.25 1.43 -5.58
CA LEU A 69 3.06 1.80 -4.84
C LEU A 69 2.49 3.15 -5.30
N CYS A 70 3.34 4.06 -5.74
CA CYS A 70 2.90 5.36 -6.25
C CYS A 70 2.01 5.29 -7.51
N ASP A 71 2.01 4.18 -8.25
CA ASP A 71 1.03 3.97 -9.36
C ASP A 71 -0.42 3.92 -8.81
N LEU A 72 -0.59 3.40 -7.58
CA LEU A 72 -1.88 3.44 -6.88
C LEU A 72 -2.32 4.88 -6.61
N PHE A 73 -1.39 5.75 -6.20
CA PHE A 73 -1.70 7.15 -5.91
C PHE A 73 -2.08 7.93 -7.17
N VAL A 74 -1.39 7.69 -8.29
CA VAL A 74 -1.78 8.26 -9.60
C VAL A 74 -3.22 7.86 -9.95
N THR A 75 -3.57 6.58 -9.74
CA THR A 75 -4.94 6.07 -9.97
C THR A 75 -5.96 6.72 -9.06
N MET A 76 -5.63 6.93 -7.78
CA MET A 76 -6.50 7.61 -6.82
C MET A 76 -6.75 9.07 -7.18
N LEU A 77 -5.70 9.79 -7.61
CA LEU A 77 -5.80 11.19 -8.01
C LEU A 77 -6.65 11.36 -9.29
N ASN A 78 -6.40 10.54 -10.30
CA ASN A 78 -7.20 10.53 -11.53
C ASN A 78 -8.67 10.18 -11.25
N ASN A 79 -8.93 9.22 -10.36
CA ASN A 79 -10.29 8.88 -9.95
C ASN A 79 -10.98 10.02 -9.16
N ALA A 80 -10.22 10.89 -8.50
CA ALA A 80 -10.73 12.10 -7.86
C ALA A 80 -10.93 13.28 -8.84
N GLY A 81 -10.69 13.09 -10.14
CA GLY A 81 -10.81 14.13 -11.16
C GLY A 81 -9.58 15.04 -11.29
N LEU A 82 -8.45 14.66 -10.67
CA LEU A 82 -7.18 15.38 -10.79
C LEU A 82 -6.33 14.70 -11.85
N GLU A 83 -6.26 15.29 -13.03
CA GLU A 83 -5.42 14.80 -14.13
C GLU A 83 -3.95 14.73 -13.69
N THR A 84 -3.46 13.52 -13.53
CA THR A 84 -2.13 13.22 -12.98
C THR A 84 -1.46 12.17 -13.83
N GLU A 85 -0.39 12.55 -14.53
CA GLU A 85 0.41 11.62 -15.32
C GLU A 85 1.44 10.85 -14.49
N SER A 86 1.97 11.48 -13.42
CA SER A 86 2.98 10.88 -12.56
C SER A 86 2.96 11.40 -11.12
N PHE A 87 3.43 10.56 -10.19
CA PHE A 87 3.69 10.90 -8.80
C PHE A 87 4.92 10.12 -8.30
N GLY A 88 5.96 10.83 -7.86
CA GLY A 88 7.19 10.20 -7.39
C GLY A 88 7.85 9.30 -8.45
N GLN A 89 8.04 8.01 -8.14
CA GLN A 89 8.62 7.02 -9.05
C GLN A 89 7.57 6.22 -9.84
N SER A 90 6.37 6.78 -10.01
CA SER A 90 5.29 6.08 -10.71
C SER A 90 5.66 5.82 -12.16
N ARG A 91 5.17 4.71 -12.71
CA ARG A 91 5.29 4.37 -14.14
C ARG A 91 3.98 4.57 -14.91
N GLY A 92 2.95 5.08 -14.23
CA GLY A 92 1.64 5.40 -14.78
C GLY A 92 0.53 5.08 -13.79
N SER A 93 -0.71 5.08 -14.26
CA SER A 93 -1.86 4.62 -13.48
C SER A 93 -1.82 3.10 -13.28
N LEU A 94 -2.07 2.66 -12.05
CA LEU A 94 -2.22 1.27 -11.69
C LEU A 94 -3.45 0.67 -12.38
N THR A 95 -3.23 -0.40 -13.13
CA THR A 95 -4.29 -1.30 -13.60
C THR A 95 -4.45 -2.47 -12.65
N TRP A 96 -5.70 -2.89 -12.45
CA TRP A 96 -6.12 -3.88 -11.45
C TRP A 96 -6.04 -5.31 -11.96
#